data_AF-A0A6A5S5M4-F1
#
_entry.id   AF-A0A6A5S5M4-F1
#
_cell.length_a   1.000
_cell.length_b   1.000
_cell.length_c   1.000
_cell.angle_alpha   90.00
_cell.angle_beta   90.00
_cell.angle_gamma   90.00
#
_symmetry.space_group_name_H-M   'P 1'
#
loop_
_entity.id
_entity.type
_entity.pdbx_description
1 polymer ?
#
loop_
_entity_poly.entity_id
_entity_poly.type
_entity_poly.pdbx_seq_one_letter_code
_entity_poly.pdbx_strand_id
1 'polypeptide(L)'
;WLLDRVLEEAPLRERFICGIDSTQQPEQTLWRDDAVARYMKGVRWFKEGLFTLVHMSGSRPGCGTEITLIQCENSADRVGYQGVFVEGGLVSFTTTYHKGYSFSKRVKTIHRYVPQEVGELVV
;
A
#
# COMPACT_ATOMS: atom_id res chain seq x y z
N TRP A 1 -2.49 13.37 -4.62
CA TRP A 1 -3.82 12.78 -4.92
C TRP A 1 -4.83 12.95 -3.79
N LEU A 2 -4.72 12.25 -2.65
CA LEU A 2 -5.75 12.34 -1.60
C LEU A 2 -5.89 13.76 -1.04
N LEU A 3 -4.75 14.43 -0.79
CA LEU A 3 -4.73 15.81 -0.33
C LEU A 3 -5.43 16.73 -1.33
N ASP A 4 -5.10 16.61 -2.62
CA ASP A 4 -5.72 17.39 -3.70
C ASP A 4 -7.24 17.19 -3.72
N ARG A 5 -7.72 15.94 -3.62
CA ARG A 5 -9.15 15.64 -3.54
C ARG A 5 -9.82 16.26 -2.33
N VAL A 6 -9.17 16.24 -1.17
CA VAL A 6 -9.71 16.87 0.05
C VAL A 6 -9.80 18.39 -0.12
N LEU A 7 -8.87 19.01 -0.85
CA LEU A 7 -8.86 20.44 -1.11
C LEU A 7 -9.86 20.85 -2.22
N GLU A 8 -10.07 20.02 -3.23
CA GLU A 8 -10.93 20.31 -4.37
C GLU A 8 -12.41 20.03 -4.07
N GLU A 9 -12.72 18.91 -3.43
CA GLU A 9 -14.09 18.45 -3.21
C GLU A 9 -14.71 19.10 -1.95
N ALA A 10 -15.76 19.90 -2.14
CA ALA A 10 -16.53 20.53 -1.06
C ALA A 10 -16.90 19.58 0.10
N PRO A 11 -17.46 18.37 -0.12
CA PRO A 11 -17.85 17.49 0.99
C PRO A 11 -16.65 16.95 1.77
N LEU A 12 -15.49 16.77 1.13
CA LEU A 12 -14.27 16.32 1.80
C LEU A 12 -13.64 17.45 2.60
N ARG A 13 -13.59 18.66 2.03
CA ARG A 13 -13.13 19.86 2.72
C ARG A 13 -13.95 20.14 3.98
N GLU A 14 -15.27 20.13 3.90
CA GLU A 14 -16.15 20.31 5.08
C GLU A 14 -15.92 19.24 6.16
N ARG A 15 -15.57 18.02 5.75
CA ARG A 15 -15.33 16.91 6.66
C ARG A 15 -13.96 17.00 7.35
N PHE A 16 -12.93 17.49 6.66
CA PHE A 16 -11.54 17.41 7.13
C PHE A 16 -10.93 18.75 7.56
N ILE A 17 -11.50 19.89 7.15
CA ILE A 17 -10.95 21.23 7.40
C ILE A 17 -11.86 22.04 8.33
N CYS A 18 -11.26 22.78 9.26
CA CYS A 18 -11.89 23.71 10.20
C CYS A 18 -12.00 25.10 9.57
N GLY A 19 -13.18 25.73 9.64
CA GLY A 19 -13.39 27.12 9.19
C GLY A 19 -13.29 27.25 7.67
N ILE A 20 -14.42 27.46 6.98
CA ILE A 20 -14.47 27.61 5.53
C ILE A 20 -14.14 29.06 5.16
N ASP A 21 -12.98 29.56 5.57
CA ASP A 21 -12.49 30.84 5.07
C ASP A 21 -11.62 30.54 3.85
N SER A 22 -12.17 30.79 2.67
CA SER A 22 -11.58 30.54 1.35
C SER A 22 -10.25 31.27 1.11
N THR A 23 -9.80 32.05 2.10
CA THR A 23 -8.67 32.98 2.10
C THR A 23 -7.43 32.43 2.79
N GLN A 24 -7.51 31.29 3.49
CA GLN A 24 -6.34 30.72 4.15
C GLN A 24 -5.41 30.04 3.13
N GLN A 25 -4.14 30.45 3.14
CA GLN A 25 -3.09 29.82 2.35
C GLN A 25 -2.95 28.33 2.72
N PRO A 26 -2.54 27.46 1.80
CA PRO A 26 -2.48 26.00 2.03
C PRO A 26 -1.62 25.62 3.25
N GLU A 27 -0.62 26.42 3.60
CA GLU A 27 0.26 26.22 4.75
C GLU A 27 -0.44 26.41 6.12
N GLN A 28 -1.60 27.08 6.15
CA GLN A 28 -2.37 27.37 7.37
C GLN A 28 -3.66 26.56 7.47
N THR A 29 -3.83 25.52 6.66
CA THR A 29 -5.04 24.68 6.67
C THR A 29 -5.22 24.05 8.05
N LEU A 30 -6.26 24.49 8.78
CA LEU A 30 -6.61 23.92 10.07
C LEU A 30 -7.34 22.59 9.88
N TRP A 31 -6.69 21.49 10.22
CA TRP A 31 -7.27 20.15 10.12
C TRP A 31 -8.20 19.83 11.29
N ARG A 32 -9.24 19.05 11.02
CA ARG A 32 -10.06 18.41 12.06
C ARG A 32 -9.38 17.13 12.50
N ASP A 33 -8.63 17.19 13.61
CA ASP A 33 -7.85 16.06 14.13
C ASP A 33 -8.69 14.79 14.32
N ASP A 34 -9.90 14.90 14.85
CA ASP A 34 -10.80 13.74 15.03
C ASP A 34 -11.19 13.08 13.70
N ALA A 35 -11.43 13.89 12.66
CA ALA A 35 -11.82 13.39 11.35
C ALA A 35 -10.64 12.70 10.65
N VAL A 36 -9.44 13.29 10.75
CA VAL A 36 -8.19 12.72 10.25
C VAL A 36 -7.87 11.42 10.98
N ALA A 37 -7.92 11.41 12.32
CA ALA A 37 -7.67 10.23 13.14
C ALA A 37 -8.63 9.08 12.80
N ARG A 38 -9.93 9.38 12.65
CA ARG A 38 -10.94 8.39 12.23
C ARG A 38 -10.64 7.82 10.84
N TYR A 39 -10.26 8.66 9.89
CA TYR A 39 -9.88 8.20 8.55
C TYR A 39 -8.63 7.30 8.60
N MET A 40 -7.59 7.73 9.30
CA MET A 40 -6.35 6.95 9.44
C MET A 40 -6.57 5.62 10.14
N LYS A 41 -7.50 5.55 11.11
CA LYS A 41 -7.94 4.29 11.71
C LYS A 41 -8.60 3.38 10.69
N GLY A 42 -9.46 3.92 9.82
CA GLY A 42 -10.08 3.17 8.72
C GLY A 42 -9.07 2.65 7.71
N VAL A 43 -8.09 3.48 7.31
CA VAL A 43 -7.00 3.07 6.42
C VAL A 43 -6.18 1.93 7.02
N ARG A 44 -5.86 2.01 8.32
CA ARG A 44 -5.15 0.94 9.01
C ARG A 44 -5.95 -0.36 8.99
N TRP A 45 -7.22 -0.31 9.37
CA TRP A 45 -8.09 -1.49 9.39
C TRP A 45 -8.25 -2.13 8.00
N PHE A 46 -8.41 -1.29 6.98
CA PHE A 46 -8.45 -1.75 5.58
C PHE A 46 -7.13 -2.43 5.17
N LYS A 47 -5.98 -1.83 5.48
CA LYS A 47 -4.67 -2.42 5.16
C LYS A 47 -4.40 -3.74 5.89
N GLU A 48 -4.82 -3.83 7.15
CA GLU A 48 -4.74 -5.07 7.93
C GLU A 48 -5.58 -6.18 7.28
N GLY A 49 -6.83 -5.87 6.91
CA GLY A 49 -7.71 -6.82 6.19
C GLY A 49 -7.16 -7.20 4.82
N LEU A 50 -6.66 -6.24 4.05
CA LEU A 50 -6.06 -6.47 2.74
C LEU A 50 -4.82 -7.37 2.83
N PHE A 51 -3.96 -7.15 3.83
CA PHE A 51 -2.81 -8.01 4.09
C PHE A 51 -3.24 -9.45 4.35
N THR A 52 -4.27 -9.66 5.18
CA THR A 52 -4.83 -10.99 5.46
C THR A 52 -5.41 -11.63 4.20
N LEU A 53 -6.14 -10.88 3.37
CA LEU A 53 -6.68 -11.37 2.11
C LEU A 53 -5.57 -11.80 1.15
N VAL A 54 -4.55 -10.95 0.93
CA VAL A 54 -3.39 -11.26 0.09
C VAL A 54 -2.66 -12.50 0.60
N HIS A 55 -2.46 -12.61 1.92
CA HIS A 55 -1.77 -13.74 2.53
C HIS A 55 -2.51 -15.07 2.37
N MET A 56 -3.85 -15.06 2.51
CA MET A 56 -4.68 -16.27 2.42
C MET A 56 -5.03 -16.67 0.98
N SER A 57 -5.19 -15.70 0.09
CA SER A 57 -5.60 -15.93 -1.31
C SER A 57 -4.42 -16.13 -2.27
N GLY A 58 -3.21 -15.75 -1.87
CA GLY A 58 -2.01 -15.99 -2.66
C GLY A 58 -1.71 -17.48 -2.78
N SER A 59 -1.10 -17.87 -3.91
CA SER A 59 -0.78 -19.27 -4.28
C SER A 59 0.01 -20.07 -3.23
N ARG A 60 0.68 -19.40 -2.29
CA ARG A 60 1.28 -20.00 -1.09
C ARG A 60 1.47 -18.92 -0.01
N PRO A 61 0.98 -19.10 1.23
CA PRO A 61 1.21 -18.13 2.30
C PRO A 61 2.72 -17.96 2.49
N GLY A 62 3.22 -16.75 2.20
CA GLY A 62 4.63 -16.42 2.40
C GLY A 62 4.99 -16.50 3.88
N CYS A 63 6.24 -16.87 4.20
CA CYS A 63 6.71 -16.73 5.57
C CYS A 63 6.57 -15.25 5.97
N GLY A 64 6.10 -14.93 7.18
CA GLY A 64 5.73 -13.56 7.56
C GLY A 64 6.81 -12.51 7.28
N THR A 65 8.08 -12.88 7.39
CA THR A 65 9.23 -12.02 7.06
C THR A 65 9.37 -11.68 5.58
N GLU A 66 8.88 -12.51 4.66
CA GLU A 66 8.92 -12.24 3.22
C GLU A 66 7.86 -11.21 2.81
N ILE A 67 6.70 -11.20 3.46
CA ILE A 67 5.59 -10.30 3.11
C ILE A 67 5.80 -8.91 3.71
N THR A 68 6.37 -8.82 4.92
CA THR A 68 6.68 -7.53 5.56
C THR A 68 7.80 -6.75 4.86
N LEU A 69 8.60 -7.42 4.02
CA LEU A 69 9.69 -6.80 3.25
C LEU A 69 9.26 -6.34 1.85
N ILE A 70 7.99 -6.50 1.49
CA ILE A 70 7.47 -6.07 0.19
C ILE A 70 7.48 -4.55 0.13
N GLN A 71 8.05 -4.04 -0.96
CA GLN A 71 8.14 -2.61 -1.20
C GLN A 71 6.96 -2.15 -2.06
N CYS A 72 6.34 -1.05 -1.63
CA CYS A 72 5.27 -0.41 -2.38
C CYS A 72 5.79 0.79 -3.21
N GLU A 73 7.08 1.09 -3.14
CA GLU A 73 7.72 2.18 -3.86
C GLU A 73 8.98 1.70 -4.58
N ASN A 74 9.25 2.27 -5.76
CA ASN A 74 10.44 1.97 -6.53
C ASN A 74 11.62 2.78 -5.95
N SER A 75 12.61 2.11 -5.37
CA SER A 75 13.85 2.73 -4.88
C SER A 75 15.03 2.43 -5.80
N ALA A 76 15.82 3.45 -6.17
CA ALA A 76 17.00 3.29 -7.03
C ALA A 76 18.14 2.49 -6.37
N ASP A 77 18.23 2.52 -5.04
CA ASP A 77 19.39 2.02 -4.29
C ASP A 77 19.28 0.54 -3.87
N ARG A 78 18.21 -0.16 -4.27
CA ARG A 78 17.85 -1.45 -3.67
C ARG A 78 18.15 -2.65 -4.57
N VAL A 79 18.98 -3.54 -4.04
CA VAL A 79 19.38 -4.81 -4.64
C VAL A 79 18.32 -5.87 -4.35
N GLY A 80 17.23 -5.91 -5.12
CA GLY A 80 16.28 -7.03 -5.06
C GLY A 80 14.90 -6.76 -5.67
N TYR A 81 14.36 -7.76 -6.38
CA TYR A 81 13.02 -7.76 -6.97
C TYR A 81 11.92 -8.03 -5.93
N GLN A 82 11.85 -7.25 -4.84
CA GLN A 82 10.82 -7.40 -3.81
C GLN A 82 9.81 -6.27 -3.92
N GLY A 83 8.59 -6.57 -4.34
CA GLY A 83 7.59 -5.53 -4.57
C GLY A 83 6.26 -6.04 -5.12
N VAL A 84 5.37 -5.10 -5.41
CA VAL A 84 4.08 -5.35 -6.06
C VAL A 84 4.20 -5.06 -7.54
N PHE A 85 3.82 -6.02 -8.39
CA PHE A 85 3.91 -5.92 -9.84
C PHE A 85 2.57 -6.24 -10.50
N VAL A 86 2.25 -5.53 -11.58
CA VAL A 86 1.07 -5.80 -12.41
C VAL A 86 1.54 -6.40 -13.73
N GLU A 87 1.11 -7.62 -14.02
CA GLU A 87 1.48 -8.36 -15.23
C GLU A 87 0.23 -9.02 -15.82
N GLY A 88 -0.07 -8.71 -17.09
CA GLY A 88 -1.24 -9.26 -17.77
C GLY A 88 -2.58 -8.96 -17.09
N GLY A 89 -2.68 -7.85 -16.34
CA GLY A 89 -3.86 -7.46 -15.57
C GLY A 89 -3.96 -8.14 -14.19
N LEU A 90 -2.99 -8.97 -13.81
CA LEU A 90 -2.93 -9.61 -12.51
C LEU A 90 -1.92 -8.92 -11.61
N VAL A 91 -2.26 -8.80 -10.33
CA VAL A 91 -1.37 -8.27 -9.30
C VAL A 91 -0.56 -9.41 -8.69
N SER A 92 0.76 -9.25 -8.60
CA SER A 92 1.67 -10.20 -7.98
C SER A 92 2.53 -9.56 -6.88
N PHE A 93 2.65 -10.27 -5.78
CA PHE A 93 3.54 -9.95 -4.68
C PHE A 93 4.83 -10.76 -4.87
N THR A 94 5.87 -10.10 -5.35
CA THR A 94 7.15 -10.75 -5.68
C THR A 94 8.10 -10.64 -4.50
N THR A 95 8.66 -11.77 -4.08
CA THR A 95 9.70 -11.82 -3.05
C THR A 95 10.91 -12.58 -3.56
N THR A 96 12.10 -12.14 -3.14
CA THR A 96 13.36 -12.85 -3.41
C THR A 96 13.82 -13.55 -2.14
N TYR A 97 14.10 -14.84 -2.27
CA TYR A 97 14.53 -15.68 -1.17
C TYR A 97 15.98 -16.15 -1.39
N HIS A 98 16.81 -16.04 -0.35
CA HIS A 98 18.25 -16.28 -0.43
C HIS A 98 18.77 -17.44 0.45
N LYS A 99 17.90 -18.23 1.11
CA LYS A 99 18.37 -19.41 1.88
C LYS A 99 18.96 -20.43 0.92
N GLY A 100 20.28 -20.59 1.00
CA GLY A 100 21.06 -21.44 0.08
C GLY A 100 21.80 -20.68 -1.03
N TYR A 101 21.85 -19.35 -0.99
CA TYR A 101 22.67 -18.57 -1.93
C TYR A 101 24.16 -18.93 -1.83
N SER A 102 24.69 -19.11 -0.61
CA SER A 102 26.10 -19.49 -0.42
C SER A 102 26.47 -20.82 -1.08
N PHE A 103 25.50 -21.72 -1.27
CA PHE A 103 25.69 -23.01 -1.93
C PHE A 103 25.36 -22.97 -3.43
N SER A 104 24.21 -22.41 -3.80
CA SER A 104 23.69 -22.44 -5.18
C SER A 104 24.11 -21.24 -6.04
N LYS A 105 24.55 -20.14 -5.40
CA LYS A 105 24.77 -18.82 -6.01
C LYS A 105 23.59 -18.31 -6.85
N ARG A 106 22.37 -18.81 -6.59
CA ARG A 106 21.14 -18.45 -7.31
C ARG A 106 20.14 -17.84 -6.34
N VAL A 107 19.54 -16.73 -6.76
CA VAL A 107 18.42 -16.11 -6.04
C VAL A 107 17.12 -16.74 -6.54
N LYS A 108 16.23 -17.13 -5.62
CA LYS A 108 14.91 -17.63 -5.97
C LYS A 108 13.91 -16.48 -5.92
N THR A 109 13.38 -16.09 -7.06
CA THR A 109 12.26 -15.14 -7.16
C THR A 109 10.95 -15.93 -7.12
N ILE A 110 10.04 -15.50 -6.26
CA ILE A 110 8.73 -16.12 -6.07
C ILE A 110 7.66 -15.08 -6.37
N HIS A 111 6.89 -15.32 -7.43
CA HIS A 111 5.73 -14.50 -7.80
C HIS A 111 4.47 -15.11 -7.17
N ARG A 112 3.76 -14.32 -6.37
CA ARG A 112 2.48 -14.72 -5.78
C ARG A 112 1.37 -13.88 -6.37
N TYR A 113 0.68 -14.41 -7.36
CA TYR A 113 -0.51 -13.78 -7.91
C TYR A 113 -1.67 -13.92 -6.93
N VAL A 114 -2.46 -12.85 -6.82
CA VAL A 114 -3.73 -12.84 -6.09
C VAL A 114 -4.90 -12.86 -7.07
N PRO A 115 -6.11 -13.31 -6.64
CA PRO A 115 -7.32 -13.17 -7.44
C PRO A 115 -7.54 -11.71 -7.87
N GLN A 116 -8.18 -11.50 -9.02
CA GLN A 116 -8.39 -10.18 -9.58
C GLN A 116 -9.11 -9.25 -8.59
N GLU A 117 -10.13 -9.77 -7.90
CA GLU A 117 -10.92 -9.04 -6.92
C GLU A 117 -10.08 -8.53 -5.75
N VAL A 118 -9.01 -9.26 -5.38
CA VAL A 118 -8.06 -8.84 -4.36
C VAL A 118 -7.04 -7.86 -4.95
N GLY A 119 -6.60 -8.08 -6.20
CA GLY A 119 -5.69 -7.19 -6.91
C GLY A 119 -6.25 -5.78 -7.11
N GLU A 120 -7.54 -5.66 -7.43
CA GLU A 120 -8.23 -4.37 -7.58
C GLU A 120 -8.27 -3.55 -6.28
N LEU A 121 -8.14 -4.18 -5.11
CA LEU A 121 -8.06 -3.48 -3.82
C LEU A 121 -6.66 -2.91 -3.53
N VAL A 122 -5.65 -3.35 -4.28
CA VAL A 122 -4.24 -2.94 -4.12
C VAL A 122 -3.88 -1.75 -5.01
N VAL A 123 -4.50 -1.64 -6.19
CA VAL A 123 -4.17 -0.68 -7.26
C VAL A 123 -5.04 0.58 -7.20
#